data_AF-A0A4Y8LDG6-F1
#
_entry.id   AF-A0A4Y8LDG6-F1
#
_cell.length_a   1.000
_cell.length_b   1.000
_cell.length_c   1.000
_cell.angle_alpha   90.00
_cell.angle_beta   90.00
_cell.angle_gamma   90.00
#
_symmetry.space_group_name_H-M   'P 1'
#
loop_
_entity.id
_entity.type
_entity.pdbx_description
1 polymer ?
#
loop_
_entity_poly.entity_id
_entity_poly.type
_entity_poly.pdbx_seq_one_letter_code
_entity_poly.pdbx_strand_id
1 'polypeptide(L)'
;MRNKLLGVLFMLAFLTPDILSQEVRNIPRVLESVWNKRHQVNVIPDDALSGNYEILVYPYILRDDEQDGIIYALEVSWESAAIGGRYIMEITPLQVLLYSQHDNPNSNYLYWMHNLQDGEYQVIKAHLEKLASDETDILTDSYSGKLCFMYNWLFTDPALRNPDKVARLREHTIYEKLYDQAIRDHLYLNAFVVVKEINECLKNNHIDFPEKDDFFRTKIIRMINDKSELNDTGISADLE
;
A
#
# COMPACT_ATOMS: atom_id res chain seq x y z
N MET A 1 27.10 -74.49 43.11
CA MET A 1 28.25 -74.18 42.22
C MET A 1 27.81 -73.12 41.21
N ARG A 2 28.57 -72.02 41.12
CA ARG A 2 28.73 -71.04 40.00
C ARG A 2 27.46 -70.39 39.40
N ASN A 3 27.24 -69.07 39.62
CA ASN A 3 27.74 -67.89 38.86
C ASN A 3 27.07 -67.75 37.48
N LYS A 4 26.60 -66.61 36.95
CA LYS A 4 26.49 -65.14 37.18
C LYS A 4 25.41 -64.67 36.15
N LEU A 5 24.72 -63.54 36.22
CA LEU A 5 25.08 -62.18 35.75
C LEU A 5 23.75 -61.37 35.77
N LEU A 6 23.65 -60.27 36.51
CA LEU A 6 23.54 -58.88 36.02
C LEU A 6 22.49 -58.60 34.91
N GLY A 7 21.54 -57.71 35.22
CA GLY A 7 20.61 -57.12 34.25
C GLY A 7 19.63 -56.15 34.90
N VAL A 8 20.12 -54.94 35.25
CA VAL A 8 19.29 -53.79 35.65
C VAL A 8 18.48 -53.35 34.43
N LEU A 9 17.15 -53.35 34.51
CA LEU A 9 16.29 -52.70 33.53
C LEU A 9 15.67 -51.44 34.14
N PHE A 10 16.21 -50.29 33.73
CA PHE A 10 15.61 -48.98 33.88
C PHE A 10 14.26 -48.96 33.16
N MET A 11 13.13 -48.90 33.90
CA MET A 11 11.89 -48.39 33.33
C MET A 11 11.96 -46.86 33.35
N LEU A 12 12.54 -46.30 32.29
CA LEU A 12 12.40 -44.88 31.96
C LEU A 12 10.95 -44.62 31.57
N ALA A 13 10.28 -43.80 32.39
CA ALA A 13 9.03 -43.17 32.05
C ALA A 13 9.22 -42.34 30.78
N PHE A 14 8.63 -42.78 29.67
CA PHE A 14 8.40 -41.93 28.51
C PHE A 14 7.25 -40.97 28.84
N LEU A 15 7.58 -39.86 29.50
CA LEU A 15 6.80 -38.65 29.36
C LEU A 15 7.19 -38.05 28.01
N THR A 16 6.37 -38.30 26.99
CA THR A 16 6.43 -37.53 25.73
C THR A 16 6.00 -36.10 26.03
N PRO A 17 6.85 -35.08 25.85
CA PRO A 17 6.41 -33.70 25.85
C PRO A 17 6.07 -33.35 24.40
N ASP A 18 4.95 -33.86 23.89
CA ASP A 18 4.40 -33.41 22.62
C ASP A 18 2.90 -33.24 22.81
N ILE A 19 2.39 -32.13 22.27
CA ILE A 19 1.00 -31.65 22.34
C ILE A 19 0.69 -30.80 23.60
N LEU A 20 1.57 -29.85 23.89
CA LEU A 20 1.10 -28.48 24.08
C LEU A 20 1.39 -27.77 22.75
N SER A 21 0.48 -27.90 21.80
CA SER A 21 0.44 -27.01 20.64
C SER A 21 0.21 -25.61 21.20
N GLN A 22 1.30 -24.91 21.47
CA GLN A 22 1.31 -23.46 21.38
C GLN A 22 0.90 -23.12 19.95
N GLU A 23 -0.41 -23.00 19.72
CA GLU A 23 -0.88 -21.99 18.77
C GLU A 23 -0.44 -20.65 19.36
N VAL A 24 0.82 -20.28 19.16
CA VAL A 24 1.18 -18.88 19.14
C VAL A 24 0.45 -18.35 17.93
N ARG A 25 -0.77 -17.85 18.15
CA ARG A 25 -1.40 -16.95 17.19
C ARG A 25 -0.39 -15.81 17.03
N ASN A 26 0.32 -15.81 15.92
CA ASN A 26 1.18 -14.68 15.56
C ASN A 26 0.23 -13.51 15.35
N ILE A 27 0.06 -12.68 16.38
CA ILE A 27 -0.68 -11.44 16.27
C ILE A 27 0.08 -10.60 15.25
N PRO A 28 -0.57 -10.17 14.15
CA PRO A 28 0.10 -9.38 13.13
C PRO A 28 0.63 -8.10 13.78
N ARG A 29 1.84 -7.71 13.40
CA ARG A 29 2.44 -6.47 13.90
C ARG A 29 1.75 -5.29 13.23
N VAL A 30 0.98 -4.54 14.01
CA VAL A 30 0.20 -3.39 13.53
C VAL A 30 1.00 -2.10 13.74
N LEU A 31 1.08 -1.28 12.70
CA LEU A 31 1.56 0.09 12.72
C LEU A 31 0.36 1.03 12.66
N GLU A 32 0.41 2.13 13.39
CA GLU A 32 -0.61 3.18 13.34
C GLU A 32 0.00 4.46 12.79
N SER A 33 -0.73 5.09 11.87
CA SER A 33 -0.41 6.46 11.47
C SER A 33 -0.69 7.45 12.62
N VAL A 34 0.04 8.57 12.62
CA VAL A 34 -0.02 9.58 13.67
C VAL A 34 -0.69 10.84 13.13
N TRP A 35 -1.75 11.30 13.80
CA TRP A 35 -2.42 12.54 13.42
C TRP A 35 -1.53 13.77 13.65
N ASN A 36 -1.22 14.51 12.59
CA ASN A 36 -0.53 15.78 12.64
C ASN A 36 -1.53 16.94 12.69
N LYS A 37 -1.72 17.53 13.87
CA LYS A 37 -2.67 18.64 14.09
C LYS A 37 -2.35 19.90 13.28
N ARG A 38 -1.07 20.18 12.98
CA ARG A 38 -0.65 21.40 12.27
C ARG A 38 -1.06 21.36 10.81
N HIS A 39 -0.84 20.22 10.16
CA HIS A 39 -1.10 20.02 8.74
C HIS A 39 -2.43 19.34 8.46
N GLN A 40 -3.10 18.85 9.51
CA GLN A 40 -4.38 18.13 9.44
C GLN A 40 -4.31 16.90 8.54
N VAL A 41 -3.23 16.11 8.68
CA VAL A 41 -3.01 14.87 7.94
C VAL A 41 -2.52 13.76 8.85
N ASN A 42 -2.77 12.51 8.46
CA ASN A 42 -2.14 11.34 9.08
C ASN A 42 -0.73 11.17 8.52
N VAL A 43 0.22 10.85 9.40
CA VAL A 43 1.63 10.66 9.05
C VAL A 43 2.01 9.20 9.32
N ILE A 44 2.58 8.55 8.32
CA ILE A 44 3.09 7.19 8.44
C ILE A 44 4.52 7.26 9.00
N PRO A 45 4.87 6.49 10.03
CA PRO A 45 6.25 6.43 10.51
C PRO A 45 7.26 5.98 9.43
N ASP A 46 8.45 6.58 9.41
CA ASP A 46 9.50 6.36 8.40
C ASP A 46 9.97 4.90 8.30
N ASP A 47 9.85 4.16 9.40
CA ASP A 47 10.20 2.75 9.48
C ASP A 47 9.08 1.83 8.98
N ALA A 48 7.99 2.33 8.41
CA ALA A 48 6.87 1.49 7.98
C ALA A 48 7.33 0.37 7.04
N LEU A 49 7.96 0.72 5.91
CA LEU A 49 8.36 -0.23 4.87
C LEU A 49 9.64 -1.03 5.19
N SER A 50 10.46 -0.54 6.14
CA SER A 50 11.69 -1.23 6.59
C SER A 50 11.49 -2.04 7.87
N GLY A 51 10.43 -1.74 8.62
CA GLY A 51 10.06 -2.37 9.86
C GLY A 51 9.30 -3.68 9.67
N ASN A 52 9.09 -4.37 10.79
CA ASN A 52 8.43 -5.68 10.79
C ASN A 52 6.90 -5.56 10.94
N TYR A 53 6.25 -4.61 10.27
CA TYR A 53 4.78 -4.42 10.35
C TYR A 53 4.05 -5.12 9.21
N GLU A 54 2.94 -5.79 9.49
CA GLU A 54 2.12 -6.47 8.48
C GLU A 54 0.91 -5.64 8.07
N ILE A 55 0.41 -4.83 9.00
CA ILE A 55 -0.79 -4.01 8.85
C ILE A 55 -0.47 -2.57 9.24
N LEU A 56 -0.94 -1.62 8.44
CA LEU A 56 -0.94 -0.20 8.72
C LEU A 56 -2.39 0.27 8.90
N VAL A 57 -2.70 0.82 10.07
CA VAL A 57 -3.93 1.59 10.31
C VAL A 57 -3.71 3.00 9.78
N TYR A 58 -4.28 3.27 8.61
CA TYR A 58 -4.25 4.57 7.96
C TYR A 58 -5.70 4.97 7.69
N PRO A 59 -6.28 5.88 8.49
CA PRO A 59 -7.61 6.38 8.25
C PRO A 59 -7.59 7.16 6.93
N TYR A 60 -8.01 6.50 5.86
CA TYR A 60 -8.27 7.16 4.60
C TYR A 60 -9.40 8.13 4.87
N ILE A 61 -9.16 9.41 4.60
CA ILE A 61 -10.06 10.45 5.07
C ILE A 61 -11.36 10.38 4.26
N LEU A 62 -12.34 9.62 4.75
CA LEU A 62 -13.74 9.69 4.39
C LEU A 62 -14.38 10.72 5.31
N ARG A 63 -14.14 12.01 5.02
CA ARG A 63 -14.90 13.09 5.63
C ARG A 63 -16.08 13.37 4.72
N ASP A 64 -17.13 12.57 4.89
CA ASP A 64 -18.43 12.78 4.24
C ASP A 64 -19.08 14.12 4.66
N ASP A 65 -18.52 14.77 5.68
CA ASP A 65 -19.11 15.88 6.42
C ASP A 65 -18.27 17.17 6.50
N GLU A 66 -17.04 17.20 5.96
CA GLU A 66 -16.25 18.45 5.88
C GLU A 66 -16.21 19.01 4.47
N GLN A 67 -17.27 19.76 4.14
CA GLN A 67 -17.33 20.71 3.01
C GLN A 67 -16.52 21.99 3.25
N ASP A 68 -15.61 22.00 4.23
CA ASP A 68 -14.68 23.10 4.39
C ASP A 68 -13.64 22.95 3.27
N GLY A 69 -13.73 23.77 2.22
CA GLY A 69 -12.91 23.72 0.99
C GLY A 69 -11.39 23.89 1.16
N ILE A 70 -10.84 23.44 2.28
CA ILE A 70 -9.43 23.31 2.61
C ILE A 70 -8.90 22.04 1.95
N ILE A 71 -7.95 22.21 1.04
CA ILE A 71 -7.22 21.11 0.40
C ILE A 71 -6.00 20.77 1.27
N TYR A 72 -6.04 19.63 1.96
CA TYR A 72 -4.96 19.14 2.82
C TYR A 72 -4.06 18.11 2.14
N ALA A 73 -4.44 17.56 0.99
CA ALA A 73 -3.59 16.68 0.20
C ALA A 73 -3.90 16.79 -1.31
N LEU A 74 -2.97 16.32 -2.13
CA LEU A 74 -3.16 16.12 -3.56
C LEU A 74 -3.24 14.63 -3.84
N GLU A 75 -3.98 14.25 -4.87
CA GLU A 75 -4.13 12.86 -5.27
C GLU A 75 -3.90 12.73 -6.77
N VAL A 76 -2.97 11.86 -7.19
CA VAL A 76 -2.86 11.44 -8.59
C VAL A 76 -3.24 9.97 -8.63
N SER A 77 -4.32 9.63 -9.35
CA SER A 77 -4.84 8.26 -9.36
C SER A 77 -5.00 7.70 -10.76
N TRP A 78 -4.82 6.39 -10.91
CA TRP A 78 -5.10 5.68 -12.16
C TRP A 78 -5.75 4.32 -11.92
N GLU A 79 -6.74 4.01 -12.76
CA GLU A 79 -7.50 2.76 -12.71
C GLU A 79 -6.65 1.55 -13.13
N SER A 80 -6.92 0.40 -12.50
CA SER A 80 -6.28 -0.87 -12.85
C SER A 80 -7.27 -2.04 -12.76
N ALA A 81 -7.48 -2.70 -13.90
CA ALA A 81 -8.34 -3.89 -14.00
C ALA A 81 -7.79 -5.10 -13.22
N ALA A 82 -6.51 -5.05 -12.86
CA ALA A 82 -5.84 -6.10 -12.11
C ALA A 82 -6.35 -6.22 -10.68
N ILE A 83 -6.48 -5.06 -10.03
CA ILE A 83 -6.89 -4.96 -8.64
C ILE A 83 -8.41 -4.72 -8.53
N GLY A 84 -9.06 -4.28 -9.60
CA GLY A 84 -10.48 -3.91 -9.56
C GLY A 84 -10.67 -2.68 -8.67
N GLY A 85 -9.94 -1.63 -9.02
CA GLY A 85 -9.86 -0.34 -8.33
C GLY A 85 -8.72 0.48 -8.93
N ARG A 86 -8.09 1.32 -8.11
CA ARG A 86 -7.08 2.30 -8.55
C ARG A 86 -5.82 2.29 -7.70
N TYR A 87 -4.72 2.69 -8.32
CA TYR A 87 -3.52 3.10 -7.59
C TYR A 87 -3.55 4.60 -7.37
N ILE A 88 -3.03 5.03 -6.23
CA ILE A 88 -3.08 6.41 -5.76
C ILE A 88 -1.69 6.83 -5.32
N MET A 89 -1.21 7.93 -5.89
CA MET A 89 -0.14 8.75 -5.36
C MET A 89 -0.75 9.88 -4.53
N GLU A 90 -0.71 9.77 -3.21
CA GLU A 90 -1.17 10.81 -2.30
C GLU A 90 0.01 11.68 -1.86
N ILE A 91 -0.15 12.99 -1.98
CA ILE A 91 0.87 13.98 -1.62
C ILE A 91 0.29 14.84 -0.50
N THR A 92 0.84 14.69 0.70
CA THR A 92 0.48 15.50 1.88
C THR A 92 1.56 16.56 2.12
N PRO A 93 1.36 17.52 3.05
CA PRO A 93 2.40 18.47 3.43
C PRO A 93 3.70 17.85 3.95
N LEU A 94 3.67 16.57 4.33
CA LEU A 94 4.78 15.90 5.01
C LEU A 94 5.31 14.69 4.24
N GLN A 95 4.51 14.06 3.37
CA GLN A 95 4.84 12.78 2.75
C GLN A 95 4.21 12.61 1.36
N VAL A 96 4.89 11.87 0.49
CA VAL A 96 4.34 11.29 -0.74
C VAL A 96 4.17 9.79 -0.53
N LEU A 97 3.00 9.25 -0.85
CA LEU A 97 2.61 7.87 -0.60
C LEU A 97 2.08 7.23 -1.90
N LEU A 98 2.48 6.00 -2.18
CA LEU A 98 1.90 5.17 -3.23
C LEU A 98 1.14 3.99 -2.61
N TYR A 99 -0.17 3.95 -2.79
CA TYR A 99 -1.01 2.87 -2.29
C TYR A 99 -2.11 2.45 -3.28
N SER A 100 -2.70 1.27 -3.07
CA SER A 100 -3.87 0.81 -3.82
C SER A 100 -5.18 1.07 -3.07
N GLN A 101 -6.24 1.37 -3.80
CA GLN A 101 -7.62 1.43 -3.33
C GLN A 101 -8.47 0.48 -4.18
N HIS A 102 -9.11 -0.49 -3.55
CA HIS A 102 -9.97 -1.47 -4.22
C HIS A 102 -11.45 -1.07 -4.06
N ASP A 103 -12.24 -1.26 -5.12
CA ASP A 103 -13.70 -1.03 -5.10
C ASP A 103 -14.48 -2.31 -4.72
N ASN A 104 -13.75 -3.32 -4.28
CA ASN A 104 -14.23 -4.65 -3.90
C ASN A 104 -13.66 -4.97 -2.50
N PRO A 105 -14.04 -6.07 -1.82
CA PRO A 105 -13.61 -6.34 -0.45
C PRO A 105 -12.12 -6.72 -0.32
N ASN A 106 -11.32 -6.57 -1.38
CA ASN A 106 -9.88 -6.79 -1.30
C ASN A 106 -9.22 -5.69 -0.47
N SER A 107 -8.17 -6.09 0.23
CA SER A 107 -7.41 -5.17 1.08
C SER A 107 -6.58 -4.19 0.27
N ASN A 108 -6.45 -2.97 0.78
CA ASN A 108 -5.54 -1.96 0.24
C ASN A 108 -4.10 -2.23 0.68
N TYR A 109 -3.13 -1.72 -0.08
CA TYR A 109 -1.70 -1.92 0.21
C TYR A 109 -0.89 -0.65 0.00
N LEU A 110 0.05 -0.39 0.91
CA LEU A 110 1.11 0.61 0.76
C LEU A 110 2.30 -0.02 0.03
N TYR A 111 2.74 0.62 -1.06
CA TYR A 111 3.86 0.15 -1.88
C TYR A 111 5.14 0.95 -1.66
N TRP A 112 5.00 2.27 -1.47
CA TRP A 112 6.14 3.17 -1.35
C TRP A 112 5.73 4.45 -0.60
N MET A 113 6.70 5.05 0.10
CA MET A 113 6.52 6.35 0.75
C MET A 113 7.84 7.12 0.80
N HIS A 114 7.75 8.46 0.83
CA HIS A 114 8.88 9.34 1.01
C HIS A 114 8.47 10.61 1.77
N ASN A 115 9.33 11.10 2.66
CA ASN A 115 9.08 12.33 3.39
C ASN A 115 9.39 13.57 2.54
N LEU A 116 8.59 14.62 2.71
CA LEU A 116 8.83 15.93 2.10
C LEU A 116 9.56 16.86 3.07
N GLN A 117 10.30 17.80 2.51
CA GLN A 117 10.90 18.91 3.23
C GLN A 117 9.94 20.09 3.32
N ASP A 118 10.22 21.00 4.26
CA ASP A 118 9.42 22.19 4.51
C ASP A 118 9.21 23.02 3.22
N GLY A 119 7.94 23.25 2.87
CA GLY A 119 7.53 24.09 1.74
C GLY A 119 7.46 23.36 0.40
N GLU A 120 7.95 22.13 0.28
CA GLU A 120 7.93 21.38 -0.99
C GLU A 120 6.52 21.07 -1.46
N TYR A 121 5.62 20.72 -0.54
CA TYR A 121 4.20 20.50 -0.86
C TYR A 121 3.57 21.67 -1.62
N GLN A 122 3.86 22.92 -1.24
CA GLN A 122 3.29 24.08 -1.92
C GLN A 122 3.87 24.27 -3.33
N VAL A 123 5.13 23.90 -3.53
CA VAL A 123 5.77 23.91 -4.86
C VAL A 123 5.14 22.85 -5.75
N ILE A 124 4.97 21.63 -5.24
CA ILE A 124 4.34 20.51 -5.95
C ILE A 124 2.88 20.86 -6.30
N LYS A 125 2.12 21.39 -5.34
CA LYS A 125 0.73 21.82 -5.54
C LYS A 125 0.60 22.83 -6.68
N ALA A 126 1.39 23.91 -6.62
CA ALA A 126 1.35 24.95 -7.65
C ALA A 126 1.75 24.42 -9.03
N HIS A 127 2.70 23.48 -9.08
CA HIS A 127 3.12 22.82 -10.32
C HIS A 127 2.00 21.96 -10.93
N LEU A 128 1.40 21.06 -10.15
CA LEU A 128 0.32 20.20 -10.63
C LEU A 128 -0.94 21.01 -11.02
N GLU A 129 -1.30 22.05 -10.25
CA GLU A 129 -2.40 22.97 -10.60
C GLU A 129 -2.16 23.65 -11.95
N LYS A 130 -0.90 24.03 -12.23
CA LYS A 130 -0.54 24.62 -13.51
C LYS A 130 -0.66 23.60 -14.65
N LEU A 131 -0.13 22.38 -14.48
CA LEU A 131 -0.29 21.31 -15.48
C LEU A 131 -1.77 21.06 -15.79
N ALA A 132 -2.62 20.99 -14.75
CA ALA A 132 -4.04 20.78 -14.93
C ALA A 132 -4.75 21.93 -15.67
N SER A 133 -4.25 23.17 -15.52
CA SER A 133 -4.78 24.31 -16.27
C SER A 133 -4.31 24.32 -17.73
N ASP A 134 -3.11 23.81 -18.00
CA ASP A 134 -2.49 23.82 -19.34
C ASP A 134 -2.90 22.59 -20.18
N GLU A 135 -3.26 21.46 -19.54
CA GLU A 135 -3.65 20.21 -20.19
C GLU A 135 -5.16 19.94 -20.09
N THR A 136 -5.84 19.77 -21.22
CA THR A 136 -7.29 19.54 -21.28
C THR A 136 -7.74 18.19 -20.73
N ASP A 137 -6.81 17.25 -20.54
CA ASP A 137 -7.10 15.86 -20.20
C ASP A 137 -6.92 15.55 -18.71
N ILE A 138 -6.53 16.55 -17.91
CA ILE A 138 -6.41 16.45 -16.46
C ILE A 138 -7.71 16.97 -15.84
N LEU A 139 -8.51 16.06 -15.30
CA LEU A 139 -9.67 16.45 -14.51
C LEU A 139 -9.23 16.79 -13.08
N THR A 140 -9.72 17.93 -12.58
CA THR A 140 -9.58 18.31 -11.18
C THR A 140 -10.90 18.13 -10.47
N ASP A 141 -10.90 17.37 -9.38
CA ASP A 141 -12.03 17.25 -8.47
C ASP A 141 -11.56 17.51 -7.04
N SER A 142 -12.45 18.07 -6.22
CA SER A 142 -12.23 18.27 -4.79
C SER A 142 -13.10 17.28 -4.03
N TYR A 143 -12.49 16.20 -3.56
CA TYR A 143 -13.20 15.17 -2.80
C TYR A 143 -12.54 14.99 -1.44
N SER A 144 -13.32 15.13 -0.36
CA SER A 144 -12.85 14.94 1.01
C SER A 144 -11.50 15.65 1.24
N GLY A 145 -11.45 16.97 1.03
CA GLY A 145 -10.26 17.81 1.20
C GLY A 145 -9.00 17.43 0.40
N LYS A 146 -9.13 16.63 -0.66
CA LYS A 146 -8.06 16.32 -1.62
C LYS A 146 -8.31 17.03 -2.95
N LEU A 147 -7.24 17.47 -3.60
CA LEU A 147 -7.27 17.88 -5.02
C LEU A 147 -6.82 16.71 -5.89
N CYS A 148 -7.75 16.10 -6.59
CA CYS A 148 -7.52 14.92 -7.42
C CYS A 148 -7.14 15.33 -8.85
N PHE A 149 -6.07 14.74 -9.39
CA PHE A 149 -5.60 14.89 -10.76
C PHE A 149 -5.74 13.55 -11.49
N MET A 150 -6.65 13.49 -12.47
CA MET A 150 -6.89 12.27 -13.25
C MET A 150 -6.31 12.41 -14.65
N TYR A 151 -5.26 11.66 -14.96
CA TYR A 151 -4.66 11.62 -16.31
C TYR A 151 -5.37 10.57 -17.17
N ASN A 152 -6.33 11.01 -18.01
CA ASN A 152 -7.23 10.10 -18.73
C ASN A 152 -6.56 9.21 -19.81
N TRP A 153 -5.40 9.57 -20.36
CA TRP A 153 -4.83 8.88 -21.53
C TRP A 153 -3.50 8.15 -21.28
N LEU A 154 -2.65 8.66 -20.39
CA LEU A 154 -1.30 8.13 -20.16
C LEU A 154 -1.30 6.85 -19.31
N PHE A 155 -2.33 6.65 -18.49
CA PHE A 155 -2.34 5.63 -17.42
C PHE A 155 -3.56 4.69 -17.46
N THR A 156 -4.33 4.64 -18.55
CA THR A 156 -5.39 3.63 -18.65
C THR A 156 -4.77 2.27 -18.89
N ASP A 157 -4.95 1.34 -17.95
CA ASP A 157 -4.63 -0.07 -18.16
C ASP A 157 -5.21 -0.52 -19.52
N PRO A 158 -4.38 -0.98 -20.48
CA PRO A 158 -4.85 -1.42 -21.78
C PRO A 158 -5.95 -2.48 -21.71
N ALA A 159 -6.02 -3.23 -20.60
CA ALA A 159 -7.07 -4.19 -20.29
C ALA A 159 -8.46 -3.57 -20.16
N LEU A 160 -8.56 -2.36 -19.59
CA LEU A 160 -9.82 -1.62 -19.43
C LEU A 160 -10.40 -1.17 -20.77
N ARG A 161 -9.57 -1.09 -21.82
CA ARG A 161 -10.02 -0.73 -23.17
C ARG A 161 -10.72 -1.91 -23.89
N ASN A 162 -10.60 -3.15 -23.40
CA ASN A 162 -11.26 -4.33 -24.00
C ASN A 162 -11.47 -5.49 -22.99
N PRO A 163 -12.46 -5.40 -22.09
CA PRO A 163 -12.65 -6.33 -20.97
C PRO A 163 -12.91 -7.78 -21.40
N ASP A 164 -13.68 -8.01 -22.48
CA ASP A 164 -14.00 -9.35 -22.99
C ASP A 164 -12.78 -10.12 -23.52
N LYS A 165 -11.76 -9.39 -23.97
CA LYS A 165 -10.52 -10.00 -24.46
C LYS A 165 -9.62 -10.43 -23.29
N VAL A 166 -9.65 -9.69 -22.19
CA VAL A 166 -8.87 -9.96 -20.97
C VAL A 166 -9.40 -11.18 -20.24
N ALA A 167 -10.73 -11.29 -20.10
CA ALA A 167 -11.36 -12.45 -19.46
C ALA A 167 -10.94 -13.77 -20.15
N ARG A 168 -10.92 -13.79 -21.49
CA ARG A 168 -10.48 -14.95 -22.28
C ARG A 168 -8.98 -15.26 -22.19
N LEU A 169 -8.14 -14.25 -21.96
CA LEU A 169 -6.70 -14.46 -21.79
C LEU A 169 -6.36 -15.07 -20.43
N ARG A 170 -7.14 -14.76 -19.38
CA ARG A 170 -6.96 -15.33 -18.03
C ARG A 170 -7.32 -16.82 -17.94
N GLU A 171 -8.06 -17.36 -18.89
CA GLU A 171 -8.35 -18.81 -18.98
C GLU A 171 -7.13 -19.64 -19.47
N HIS A 172 -6.06 -18.96 -19.90
CA HIS A 172 -4.83 -19.59 -20.39
C HIS A 172 -3.61 -19.19 -19.54
N THR A 173 -3.03 -20.17 -18.83
CA THR A 173 -1.95 -19.96 -17.84
C THR A 173 -0.70 -19.25 -18.35
N ILE A 174 -0.37 -19.34 -19.64
CA ILE A 174 0.78 -18.61 -20.24
C ILE A 174 0.48 -17.12 -20.42
N TYR A 175 -0.76 -16.77 -20.73
CA TYR A 175 -1.19 -15.38 -20.93
C TYR A 175 -1.52 -14.70 -19.60
N GLU A 176 -1.96 -15.45 -18.59
CA GLU A 176 -2.12 -14.98 -17.21
C GLU A 176 -0.81 -14.39 -16.65
N LYS A 177 0.30 -15.12 -16.75
CA LYS A 177 1.62 -14.63 -16.29
C LYS A 177 2.10 -13.38 -17.02
N LEU A 178 1.89 -13.33 -18.35
CA LEU A 178 2.25 -12.16 -19.16
C LEU A 178 1.41 -10.94 -18.78
N TYR A 179 0.13 -11.18 -18.50
CA TYR A 179 -0.81 -10.17 -18.08
C TYR A 179 -0.46 -9.62 -16.69
N ASP A 180 -0.17 -10.49 -15.71
CA ASP A 180 0.29 -10.08 -14.38
C ASP A 180 1.57 -9.25 -14.43
N GLN A 181 2.52 -9.62 -15.29
CA GLN A 181 3.75 -8.85 -15.49
C GLN A 181 3.47 -7.49 -16.10
N ALA A 182 2.60 -7.41 -17.12
CA ALA A 182 2.25 -6.14 -17.76
C ALA A 182 1.59 -5.15 -16.78
N ILE A 183 0.75 -5.66 -15.88
CA ILE A 183 0.12 -4.86 -14.81
C ILE A 183 1.17 -4.32 -13.85
N ARG A 184 2.07 -5.18 -13.36
CA ARG A 184 3.16 -4.76 -12.48
C ARG A 184 3.99 -3.68 -13.15
N ASP A 185 4.35 -3.88 -14.41
CA ASP A 185 5.11 -2.92 -15.20
C ASP A 185 4.39 -1.58 -15.33
N HIS A 186 3.07 -1.60 -15.49
CA HIS A 186 2.25 -0.41 -15.58
C HIS A 186 2.14 0.34 -14.24
N LEU A 187 1.97 -0.37 -13.11
CA LEU A 187 2.06 0.24 -11.77
C LEU A 187 3.39 0.97 -11.59
N TYR A 188 4.51 0.30 -11.86
CA TYR A 188 5.84 0.90 -11.69
C TYR A 188 6.04 2.10 -12.62
N LEU A 189 5.71 1.97 -13.91
CA LEU A 189 5.92 3.03 -14.89
C LEU A 189 5.14 4.29 -14.51
N ASN A 190 3.88 4.14 -14.10
CA ASN A 190 3.03 5.27 -13.73
C ASN A 190 3.55 5.96 -12.47
N ALA A 191 3.88 5.18 -11.44
CA ALA A 191 4.47 5.72 -10.22
C ALA A 191 5.79 6.45 -10.50
N PHE A 192 6.66 5.88 -11.32
CA PHE A 192 7.92 6.49 -11.72
C PHE A 192 7.72 7.80 -12.47
N VAL A 193 6.78 7.86 -13.42
CA VAL A 193 6.47 9.09 -14.18
C VAL A 193 5.97 10.18 -13.24
N VAL A 194 5.05 9.86 -12.33
CA VAL A 194 4.52 10.84 -11.35
C VAL A 194 5.62 11.33 -10.41
N VAL A 195 6.46 10.45 -9.87
CA VAL A 195 7.58 10.87 -9.01
C VAL A 195 8.59 11.70 -9.76
N LYS A 196 8.83 11.40 -11.05
CA LYS A 196 9.69 12.22 -11.90
C LYS A 196 9.11 13.63 -12.09
N GLU A 197 7.80 13.73 -12.37
CA GLU A 197 7.10 15.02 -12.51
C GLU A 197 7.18 15.84 -11.22
N ILE A 198 6.98 15.19 -10.05
CA ILE A 198 7.16 15.81 -8.74
C ILE A 198 8.60 16.33 -8.60
N ASN A 199 9.60 15.50 -8.89
CA ASN A 199 11.00 15.90 -8.78
C ASN A 199 11.36 17.08 -9.68
N GLU A 200 10.84 17.16 -10.91
CA GLU A 200 11.16 18.24 -11.86
C GLU A 200 10.82 19.64 -11.33
N CYS A 201 9.86 19.76 -10.40
CA CYS A 201 9.53 21.04 -9.75
C CYS A 201 10.33 21.32 -8.46
N LEU A 202 11.05 20.35 -7.92
CA LEU A 202 11.84 20.47 -6.69
C LEU A 202 13.28 20.90 -6.99
N LYS A 203 13.84 21.79 -6.14
CA LYS A 203 15.18 22.38 -6.40
C LYS A 203 16.33 21.37 -6.40
N ASN A 204 16.17 20.24 -5.69
CA ASN A 204 17.25 19.28 -5.43
C ASN A 204 16.98 17.89 -6.01
N ASN A 205 15.84 17.65 -6.69
CA ASN A 205 15.44 16.35 -7.24
C ASN A 205 15.71 15.17 -6.28
N HIS A 206 15.38 15.36 -5.01
CA HIS A 206 15.89 14.52 -3.94
C HIS A 206 14.93 13.38 -3.52
N ILE A 207 13.76 13.29 -4.16
CA ILE A 207 12.83 12.20 -3.90
C ILE A 207 13.31 10.98 -4.69
N ASP A 208 13.96 10.05 -3.99
CA ASP A 208 14.47 8.84 -4.60
C ASP A 208 13.33 7.82 -4.79
N PHE A 209 13.15 7.37 -6.03
CA PHE A 209 12.26 6.24 -6.35
C PHE A 209 13.11 5.00 -6.66
N PRO A 210 12.83 3.85 -6.03
CA PRO A 210 13.63 2.64 -6.23
C PRO A 210 13.59 2.17 -7.68
N GLU A 211 14.66 1.51 -8.13
CA GLU A 211 14.65 0.80 -9.41
C GLU A 211 13.56 -0.28 -9.41
N LYS A 212 13.06 -0.62 -10.60
CA LYS A 212 11.93 -1.54 -10.79
C LYS A 212 12.05 -2.84 -10.00
N ASP A 213 13.21 -3.47 -10.05
CA ASP A 213 13.41 -4.74 -9.37
C ASP A 213 13.42 -4.58 -7.84
N ASP A 214 13.95 -3.46 -7.33
CA ASP A 214 13.95 -3.15 -5.90
C ASP A 214 12.57 -2.73 -5.41
N PHE A 215 11.81 -1.99 -6.22
CA PHE A 215 10.43 -1.63 -5.95
C PHE A 215 9.57 -2.89 -5.69
N PHE A 216 9.68 -3.92 -6.55
CA PHE A 216 8.93 -5.17 -6.36
C PHE A 216 9.53 -6.13 -5.33
N ARG A 217 10.76 -5.90 -4.88
CA ARG A 217 11.37 -6.60 -3.73
C ARG A 217 11.04 -5.94 -2.39
N THR A 218 10.64 -4.67 -2.41
CA THR A 218 10.27 -3.92 -1.22
C THR A 218 9.03 -4.53 -0.59
N LYS A 219 9.02 -4.54 0.74
CA LYS A 219 7.88 -5.01 1.51
C LYS A 219 6.66 -4.14 1.22
N ILE A 220 5.54 -4.77 0.91
CA ILE A 220 4.23 -4.10 0.87
C ILE A 220 3.51 -4.32 2.20
N ILE A 221 2.76 -3.32 2.65
CA ILE A 221 2.04 -3.39 3.93
C ILE A 221 0.55 -3.30 3.64
N ARG A 222 -0.22 -4.21 4.23
CA ARG A 222 -1.68 -4.13 4.12
C ARG A 222 -2.15 -2.90 4.88
N MET A 223 -3.06 -2.14 4.27
CA MET A 223 -3.64 -0.97 4.90
C MET A 223 -5.10 -1.23 5.26
N ILE A 224 -5.51 -0.69 6.41
CA ILE A 224 -6.90 -0.71 6.91
C ILE A 224 -7.27 0.69 7.41
N ASN A 225 -8.54 1.05 7.31
CA ASN A 225 -9.05 2.36 7.74
C ASN A 225 -9.15 2.45 9.26
N ASP A 226 -9.64 1.38 9.88
CA ASP A 226 -9.85 1.30 11.32
C ASP A 226 -9.48 -0.09 11.89
N LYS A 227 -9.14 -0.14 13.18
CA LYS A 227 -8.80 -1.40 13.87
C LYS A 227 -9.94 -2.41 13.89
N SER A 228 -11.19 -1.99 13.74
CA SER A 228 -12.33 -2.91 13.61
C SER A 228 -12.18 -3.87 12.43
N GLU A 229 -11.51 -3.46 11.35
CA GLU A 229 -11.23 -4.31 10.18
C GLU A 229 -10.25 -5.45 10.48
N LEU A 230 -9.54 -5.42 11.62
CA LEU A 230 -8.73 -6.56 12.06
C LEU A 230 -9.61 -7.78 12.32
N ASN A 231 -10.79 -7.57 12.91
CA ASN A 231 -11.70 -8.65 13.30
C ASN A 231 -12.40 -9.29 12.09
N ASP A 232 -12.65 -8.52 11.03
CA ASP A 232 -13.31 -8.99 9.81
C ASP A 232 -12.42 -9.94 8.99
N THR A 233 -11.14 -10.07 9.35
CA THR A 233 -10.16 -10.88 8.62
C THR A 233 -9.97 -12.29 9.17
N GLY A 234 -10.76 -12.66 10.19
CA GLY A 234 -10.56 -13.92 10.92
C GLY A 234 -9.32 -13.91 11.82
N ILE A 235 -8.66 -12.76 11.97
CA ILE A 235 -7.60 -12.53 12.94
C ILE A 235 -8.26 -11.96 14.18
N SER A 236 -8.63 -12.81 15.15
CA SER A 236 -9.14 -12.28 16.42
C SER A 236 -7.99 -11.53 17.10
N ALA A 237 -8.17 -10.22 17.22
CA ALA A 237 -7.43 -9.43 18.18
C ALA A 237 -8.03 -9.76 19.55
N ASP A 238 -7.56 -10.86 20.14
CA ASP A 238 -7.77 -11.10 21.57
C ASP A 238 -6.88 -10.09 22.30
N LEU A 239 -7.44 -8.88 22.45
CA LEU A 239 -6.92 -7.80 23.28
C LEU A 239 -7.25 -8.10 24.75
N GLU A 240 -6.25 -8.55 25.49
CA GLU A 240 -6.07 -8.20 26.92
C GLU A 240 -4.73 -7.50 27.11
#